data_AF-A0A2M7TH65-F1
#
_entry.id   AF-A0A2M7TH65-F1
#
_cell.length_a   1.000
_cell.length_b   1.000
_cell.length_c   1.000
_cell.angle_alpha   90.00
_cell.angle_beta   90.00
_cell.angle_gamma   90.00
#
_symmetry.space_group_name_H-M   'P 1'
#
loop_
_entity.id
_entity.type
_entity.pdbx_description
1 polymer ?
#
loop_
_entity_poly.entity_id
_entity_poly.type
_entity_poly.pdbx_seq_one_letter_code
_entity_poly.pdbx_strand_id
1 'polypeptide(L)'
;MDVSRAYDYDGNKIVQEAFLQKFTDFFVTIIGVVKVVLPDDTEGIQHQRFLVELYGSNQTVLIVHNLEYGKRLHLKTGDTFKITGEYVWNSLGGLIHLTHQDPFGRFEEGQANLVREVHEKPEPTFKAN
;
A
#
# COMPACT_ATOMS: atom_id res chain seq x y z
N MET A 1 -2.13 1.86 -25.38
CA MET A 1 -1.91 2.53 -24.08
C MET A 1 -0.70 1.89 -23.45
N ASP A 2 0.34 2.67 -23.21
CA ASP A 2 1.62 2.19 -22.73
C ASP A 2 1.51 1.75 -21.26
N VAL A 3 1.64 0.45 -21.01
CA VAL A 3 1.58 -0.15 -19.68
C VAL A 3 2.85 0.14 -18.84
N SER A 4 3.87 0.77 -19.42
CA SER A 4 5.09 1.19 -18.70
C SER A 4 4.78 2.20 -17.58
N ARG A 5 3.76 3.06 -17.76
CA ARG A 5 3.35 4.08 -16.78
C ARG A 5 2.63 3.50 -15.54
N ALA A 6 2.20 2.23 -15.61
CA ALA A 6 1.56 1.56 -14.49
C ALA A 6 2.58 1.07 -13.44
N TYR A 7 3.86 0.98 -13.80
CA TYR A 7 4.96 0.46 -12.96
C TYR A 7 6.05 1.50 -12.70
N ASP A 8 5.69 2.79 -12.66
CA ASP A 8 6.66 3.82 -12.31
C ASP A 8 6.97 3.73 -10.81
N TYR A 9 8.13 3.17 -10.47
CA TYR A 9 8.60 2.97 -9.09
C TYR A 9 9.21 4.24 -8.48
N ASP A 10 9.07 5.39 -9.14
CA ASP A 10 9.66 6.65 -8.67
C ASP A 10 9.16 7.02 -7.27
N GLY A 11 7.88 6.78 -6.96
CA GLY A 11 7.37 6.97 -5.60
C GLY A 11 8.01 6.05 -4.56
N ASN A 12 8.36 4.80 -4.92
CA ASN A 12 9.09 3.90 -4.01
C ASN A 12 10.48 4.42 -3.70
N LYS A 13 11.17 5.05 -4.66
CA LYS A 13 12.49 5.67 -4.44
C LYS A 13 12.37 6.91 -3.56
N ILE A 14 11.37 7.76 -3.81
CA ILE A 14 11.08 8.93 -2.97
C ILE A 14 10.85 8.50 -1.51
N VAL A 15 10.07 7.43 -1.27
CA VAL A 15 9.85 6.91 0.09
C VAL A 15 11.14 6.39 0.73
N GLN A 16 12.01 5.73 -0.04
CA GLN A 16 13.33 5.30 0.47
C GLN A 16 14.22 6.46 0.87
N GLU A 17 14.32 7.49 0.02
CA GLU A 17 15.09 8.69 0.33
C GLU A 17 14.50 9.44 1.52
N ALA A 18 13.18 9.60 1.56
CA ALA A 18 12.47 10.22 2.69
C ALA A 18 12.68 9.44 3.99
N PHE A 19 12.74 8.11 3.94
CA PHE A 19 13.04 7.30 5.12
C PHE A 19 14.46 7.55 5.66
N LEU A 20 15.45 7.59 4.76
CA LEU A 20 16.85 7.88 5.11
C LEU A 20 17.03 9.29 5.68
N GLN A 21 16.29 10.27 5.13
CA GLN A 21 16.37 11.68 5.52
C GLN A 21 15.36 12.08 6.60
N LYS A 22 14.48 11.16 7.01
CA LYS A 22 13.39 11.40 7.98
C LYS A 22 12.40 12.49 7.56
N PHE A 23 12.10 12.57 6.26
CA PHE A 23 11.07 13.46 5.73
C PHE A 23 9.68 12.82 5.81
N THR A 24 8.67 13.66 5.92
CA THR A 24 7.27 13.30 6.20
C THR A 24 6.34 14.29 5.52
N ASP A 25 5.04 14.03 5.58
CA ASP A 25 3.95 14.97 5.26
C ASP A 25 3.93 15.36 3.77
N PHE A 26 4.08 14.35 2.90
CA PHE A 26 3.93 14.51 1.46
C PHE A 26 3.17 13.35 0.84
N PHE A 27 2.39 13.66 -0.20
CA PHE A 27 1.66 12.66 -0.97
C PHE A 27 2.58 11.92 -1.93
N VAL A 28 2.42 10.61 -2.01
CA VAL A 28 3.21 9.74 -2.88
C VAL A 28 2.36 8.58 -3.36
N THR A 29 2.68 8.11 -4.58
CA THR A 29 2.11 6.88 -5.12
C THR A 29 3.16 5.78 -5.10
N ILE A 30 2.94 4.74 -4.31
CA ILE A 30 3.82 3.57 -4.22
C ILE A 30 3.23 2.34 -4.90
N ILE A 31 4.08 1.37 -5.21
CA ILE A 31 3.67 0.04 -5.67
C ILE A 31 4.43 -1.02 -4.89
N GLY A 32 3.73 -2.03 -4.37
CA GLY A 32 4.37 -3.09 -3.60
C GLY A 32 3.50 -4.31 -3.37
N VAL A 33 4.04 -5.24 -2.60
CA VAL A 33 3.39 -6.53 -2.26
C VAL A 33 2.97 -6.53 -0.80
N VAL A 34 1.74 -6.98 -0.54
CA VAL A 34 1.25 -7.18 0.83
C VAL A 34 2.04 -8.30 1.49
N LYS A 35 2.79 -7.98 2.55
CA LYS A 35 3.53 -8.96 3.35
C LYS A 35 2.66 -9.54 4.45
N VAL A 36 1.94 -8.67 5.14
CA VAL A 36 1.14 -9.05 6.31
C VAL A 36 -0.12 -8.21 6.33
N VAL A 37 -1.27 -8.86 6.47
CA VAL A 37 -2.52 -8.19 6.84
C VAL A 37 -2.59 -8.21 8.37
N LEU A 38 -2.65 -7.03 8.99
CA LEU A 38 -2.69 -6.87 10.44
C LEU A 38 -4.16 -6.82 10.90
N PRO A 39 -4.43 -7.07 12.20
CA PRO A 39 -5.73 -6.76 12.78
C PRO A 39 -6.07 -5.29 12.55
N ASP A 40 -7.34 -5.01 12.27
CA ASP A 40 -7.82 -3.64 12.13
C ASP A 40 -7.55 -2.86 13.41
N ASP A 41 -7.31 -1.57 13.24
CA ASP A 41 -7.40 -0.63 14.34
C ASP A 41 -8.87 -0.27 14.55
N THR A 42 -9.35 -0.41 15.79
CA THR A 42 -10.74 -0.16 16.17
C THR A 42 -10.88 0.97 17.18
N GLU A 43 -9.77 1.62 17.55
CA GLU A 43 -9.79 2.79 18.43
C GLU A 43 -10.13 4.04 17.61
N GLY A 44 -11.27 4.67 17.91
CA GLY A 44 -11.74 5.84 17.16
C GLY A 44 -12.25 5.47 15.77
N ILE A 45 -11.72 6.13 14.73
CA ILE A 45 -12.06 5.81 13.35
C ILE A 45 -11.39 4.48 12.99
N GLN A 46 -12.16 3.54 12.45
CA GLN A 46 -11.64 2.21 12.13
C GLN A 46 -10.68 2.26 10.95
N HIS A 47 -9.53 1.60 11.08
CA HIS A 47 -8.55 1.50 10.00
C HIS A 47 -8.18 0.05 9.71
N GLN A 48 -8.19 -0.32 8.44
CA GLN A 48 -7.55 -1.54 7.98
C GLN A 48 -6.04 -1.32 7.88
N ARG A 49 -5.26 -2.22 8.47
CA ARG A 49 -3.80 -2.11 8.53
C ARG A 49 -3.12 -3.27 7.83
N PHE A 50 -2.08 -2.98 7.07
CA PHE A 50 -1.29 -4.00 6.40
C PHE A 50 0.09 -3.48 6.04
N LEU A 51 1.08 -4.37 6.02
CA LEU A 51 2.45 -4.06 5.64
C LEU A 51 2.64 -4.33 4.15
N VAL A 52 3.21 -3.36 3.44
CA VAL A 52 3.57 -3.46 2.03
C VAL A 52 5.08 -3.38 1.88
N GLU A 53 5.68 -4.35 1.20
CA GLU A 53 7.08 -4.29 0.77
C GLU A 53 7.16 -3.58 -0.59
N LEU A 54 7.93 -2.50 -0.65
CA LEU A 54 8.08 -1.67 -1.84
C LEU A 54 8.90 -2.40 -2.90
N TYR A 55 8.36 -2.55 -4.11
CA TYR A 55 9.12 -3.12 -5.21
C TYR A 55 10.44 -2.37 -5.47
N GLY A 56 11.49 -3.12 -5.76
CA GLY A 56 12.83 -2.59 -5.99
C GLY A 56 13.61 -2.29 -4.70
N SER A 57 13.07 -2.61 -3.52
CA SER A 57 13.74 -2.47 -2.22
C SER A 57 13.25 -3.52 -1.21
N ASN A 58 13.91 -3.61 -0.05
CA ASN A 58 13.43 -4.41 1.09
C ASN A 58 12.70 -3.55 2.13
N GLN A 59 12.38 -2.28 1.82
CA GLN A 59 11.69 -1.41 2.74
C GLN A 59 10.21 -1.79 2.81
N THR A 60 9.71 -1.87 4.03
CA THR A 60 8.29 -2.07 4.32
C THR A 60 7.66 -0.78 4.83
N VAL A 61 6.44 -0.49 4.38
CA VAL A 61 5.65 0.65 4.84
C VAL A 61 4.33 0.13 5.40
N LEU A 62 3.89 0.71 6.52
CA LEU A 62 2.58 0.42 7.08
C LEU A 62 1.50 1.21 6.34
N ILE A 63 0.49 0.53 5.82
CA ILE A 63 -0.68 1.21 5.26
C ILE A 63 -1.76 1.27 6.33
N VAL A 64 -2.33 2.47 6.50
CA VAL A 64 -3.43 2.77 7.41
C VAL A 64 -4.61 3.27 6.56
N HIS A 65 -5.48 2.34 6.17
CA HIS A 65 -6.62 2.63 5.28
C HIS A 65 -7.88 2.86 6.09
N ASN A 66 -8.46 4.06 5.98
CA ASN A 66 -9.66 4.43 6.72
C ASN A 66 -10.89 3.67 6.18
N LEU A 67 -11.59 2.95 7.06
CA LEU A 67 -12.77 2.14 6.73
C LEU A 67 -14.09 2.92 6.81
N GLU A 68 -14.09 4.13 7.36
CA GLU A 68 -15.26 5.01 7.41
C GLU A 68 -15.49 5.68 6.05
N TYR A 69 -14.42 6.14 5.39
CA TYR A 69 -14.48 6.80 4.07
C TYR A 69 -14.10 5.89 2.91
N GLY A 70 -13.38 4.79 3.17
CA GLY A 70 -12.95 3.82 2.17
C GLY A 70 -13.71 2.49 2.27
N LYS A 71 -13.84 1.77 1.15
CA LYS A 71 -14.33 0.39 1.18
C LYS A 71 -13.21 -0.52 1.68
N ARG A 72 -13.53 -1.45 2.59
CA ARG A 72 -12.60 -2.50 3.01
C ARG A 72 -11.98 -3.19 1.79
N LEU A 73 -10.66 -3.32 1.81
CA LEU A 73 -9.92 -4.05 0.79
C LEU A 73 -9.87 -5.53 1.16
N HIS A 74 -10.21 -6.41 0.23
CA HIS A 74 -10.10 -7.86 0.42
C HIS A 74 -8.66 -8.32 0.14
N LEU A 75 -7.76 -8.05 1.10
CA LEU A 75 -6.32 -8.27 0.97
C LEU A 75 -5.92 -9.68 1.41
N LYS A 76 -4.95 -10.26 0.71
CA LYS A 76 -4.17 -11.41 1.16
C LYS A 76 -2.68 -11.13 1.02
N THR A 77 -1.88 -11.81 1.84
CA THR A 77 -0.42 -11.83 1.65
C THR A 77 -0.10 -12.30 0.23
N GLY A 78 0.76 -11.54 -0.45
CA GLY A 78 1.16 -11.80 -1.84
C GLY A 78 0.44 -10.93 -2.88
N ASP A 79 -0.65 -10.24 -2.52
CA ASP A 79 -1.32 -9.33 -3.45
C ASP A 79 -0.48 -8.10 -3.76
N THR A 80 -0.59 -7.58 -4.99
CA THR A 80 0.14 -6.38 -5.44
C THR A 80 -0.79 -5.16 -5.50
N PHE A 81 -0.35 -4.07 -4.90
CA PHE A 81 -1.12 -2.83 -4.82
C PHE A 81 -0.36 -1.62 -5.34
N LYS A 82 -1.12 -0.65 -5.85
CA LYS A 82 -0.70 0.73 -6.08
C LYS A 82 -1.51 1.63 -5.16
N ILE A 83 -0.81 2.33 -4.28
CA ILE A 83 -1.43 3.13 -3.21
C ILE A 83 -0.92 4.54 -3.34
N THR A 84 -1.86 5.49 -3.41
CA THR A 84 -1.60 6.92 -3.29
C THR A 84 -2.11 7.39 -1.94
N GLY A 85 -1.26 8.08 -1.19
CA GLY A 85 -1.59 8.66 0.10
C GLY A 85 -0.45 9.48 0.66
N GLU A 86 -0.64 10.02 1.86
CA GLU A 86 0.35 10.80 2.57
C GLU A 86 1.34 9.86 3.29
N TYR A 87 2.64 10.05 3.06
CA TYR A 87 3.71 9.33 3.74
C TYR A 87 4.13 10.06 5.02
N VAL A 88 4.20 9.31 6.12
CA VAL A 88 4.70 9.79 7.41
C VAL A 88 5.85 8.93 7.90
N TRP A 89 6.93 9.58 8.32
CA TRP A 89 8.11 8.88 8.81
C TRP A 89 7.87 8.24 10.20
N ASN A 90 8.40 7.03 10.38
CA ASN A 90 8.61 6.41 11.69
C ASN A 90 9.83 5.50 11.63
N SER A 91 10.33 5.01 12.77
CA SER A 91 11.51 4.14 12.82
C SER A 91 11.30 2.73 12.25
N LEU A 92 10.08 2.38 11.81
CA LEU A 92 9.68 1.06 11.30
C LEU A 92 9.54 1.02 9.77
N GLY A 93 10.03 2.05 9.06
CA GLY A 93 9.96 2.13 7.59
C GLY A 93 8.95 3.14 7.06
N GLY A 94 8.22 3.83 7.95
CA GLY A 94 7.18 4.80 7.63
C GLY A 94 5.78 4.21 7.55
N LEU A 95 4.79 5.08 7.45
CA LEU A 95 3.39 4.73 7.22
C LEU A 95 2.80 5.56 6.08
N ILE A 96 1.77 5.04 5.41
CA ILE A 96 0.97 5.79 4.46
C ILE A 96 -0.50 5.76 4.91
N HIS A 97 -1.10 6.95 4.99
CA HIS A 97 -2.50 7.16 5.35
C HIS A 97 -3.16 8.09 4.32
N LEU A 98 -4.39 8.53 4.58
CA LEU A 98 -5.21 9.30 3.63
C LEU A 98 -5.35 8.60 2.27
N THR A 99 -5.48 7.28 2.29
CA THR A 99 -5.58 6.44 1.07
C THR A 99 -7.00 6.40 0.49
N HIS A 100 -7.77 7.47 0.71
CA HIS A 100 -9.15 7.63 0.28
C HIS A 100 -9.35 9.01 -0.35
N GLN A 101 -10.40 9.13 -1.17
CA GLN A 101 -10.84 10.44 -1.65
C GLN A 101 -11.25 11.29 -0.46
N ASP A 102 -10.88 12.57 -0.43
CA ASP A 102 -11.37 13.50 0.57
C ASP A 102 -12.71 14.07 0.10
N PRO A 103 -13.86 13.66 0.66
CA PRO A 103 -15.17 14.14 0.23
C PRO A 103 -15.36 15.65 0.47
N PHE A 104 -14.46 16.28 1.23
CA PHE A 104 -14.51 17.69 1.58
C PHE A 104 -13.39 18.53 0.94
N GLY A 105 -12.48 17.93 0.16
CA GLY A 105 -11.44 18.64 -0.59
C GLY A 105 -10.45 19.46 0.26
N ARG A 106 -10.14 18.99 1.47
CA ARG A 106 -9.21 19.62 2.43
C ARG A 106 -7.75 19.21 2.18
N PHE A 107 -7.51 18.07 1.55
CA PHE A 107 -6.17 17.53 1.23
C PHE A 107 -6.13 16.94 -0.18
N GLU A 108 -4.92 16.59 -0.67
CA GLU A 108 -4.77 15.86 -1.94
C GLU A 108 -5.53 14.52 -1.89
N GLU A 109 -6.15 14.11 -3.00
CA GLU A 109 -6.91 12.86 -3.05
C GLU A 109 -5.99 11.64 -3.02
N GLY A 110 -6.16 10.76 -2.03
CA GLY A 110 -5.53 9.45 -2.04
C GLY A 110 -6.43 8.37 -2.62
N GLN A 111 -5.83 7.27 -3.05
CA GLN A 111 -6.52 6.11 -3.61
C GLN A 111 -5.76 4.83 -3.28
N ALA A 112 -6.45 3.80 -2.80
CA ALA A 112 -5.89 2.45 -2.67
C ALA A 112 -6.48 1.54 -3.74
N ASN A 113 -5.68 1.20 -4.76
CA ASN A 113 -6.11 0.39 -5.89
C ASN A 113 -5.32 -0.93 -5.94
N LEU A 114 -6.06 -2.04 -5.99
CA LEU A 114 -5.52 -3.37 -6.26
C LEU A 114 -5.06 -3.43 -7.72
N VAL A 115 -3.78 -3.71 -7.95
CA VAL A 115 -3.22 -3.79 -9.31
C VAL A 115 -3.24 -5.23 -9.81
N ARG A 116 -3.06 -6.20 -8.90
CA ARG A 116 -3.10 -7.63 -9.22
C ARG A 116 -3.50 -8.46 -8.01
N GLU A 117 -4.55 -9.25 -8.16
CA GLU A 117 -4.90 -10.34 -7.25
C GLU A 117 -4.02 -11.56 -7.52
N VAL A 118 -3.42 -12.12 -6.48
CA VAL A 118 -2.78 -13.45 -6.55
C VAL A 118 -3.64 -14.40 -5.74
N HIS A 119 -4.78 -14.77 -6.29
CA HIS A 119 -5.68 -15.76 -5.71
C HIS A 119 -5.63 -17.07 -6.53
N GLU A 120 -4.49 -17.75 -6.54
CA GLU A 120 -4.42 -19.14 -6.99
C GLU A 120 -4.03 -20.06 -5.83
N LYS A 121 -4.89 -21.05 -5.53
CA LYS A 121 -4.47 -22.24 -4.81
C LYS A 121 -3.40 -22.92 -5.67
N PRO A 122 -2.30 -23.46 -5.09
CA PRO A 122 -1.43 -24.31 -5.87
C PRO A 122 -2.23 -25.54 -6.32
N GLU A 123 -2.52 -25.62 -7.62
CA GLU A 123 -2.97 -26.85 -8.29
C GLU A 123 -1.90 -27.92 -8.03
N PRO A 124 -2.24 -29.07 -7.41
CA PRO A 124 -1.29 -30.17 -7.34
C PRO A 124 -1.10 -30.71 -8.75
N THR A 125 0.06 -30.42 -9.34
CA THR A 125 0.50 -31.07 -10.57
C THR A 125 0.84 -32.52 -10.25
N PHE A 126 -0.17 -33.39 -10.23
CA PHE A 126 0.05 -34.82 -10.37
C PHE A 126 0.55 -35.07 -11.79
N LYS A 127 1.86 -35.28 -11.93
CA LYS A 127 2.39 -35.97 -13.11
C LYS A 127 2.04 -37.45 -12.97
N ALA A 128 1.08 -37.92 -13.76
CA ALA A 128 0.94 -39.34 -14.03
C ALA A 128 1.91 -39.71 -15.16
N ASN A 129 2.67 -40.78 -14.91
CA ASN A 129 3.63 -41.40 -15.82
C ASN A 129 2.94 -42.07 -17.02
#